data_AF-A0A1N6IWV0-F1
#
_entry.id   AF-A0A1N6IWV0-F1
#
_cell.length_a   1.000
_cell.length_b   1.000
_cell.length_c   1.000
_cell.angle_alpha   90.00
_cell.angle_beta   90.00
_cell.angle_gamma   90.00
#
_symmetry.space_group_name_H-M   'P 1'
#
loop_
_entity.id
_entity.type
_entity.pdbx_description
1 polymer ?
#
loop_
_entity_poly.entity_id
_entity_poly.type
_entity_poly.pdbx_seq_one_letter_code
_entity_poly.pdbx_strand_id
1 'polypeptide(L)'
;MPLTTRLPSGHLQVNKLESFCSLIEATSPPSSKYFSELFREFDHEIRRRHPEIKQGALNNVHGDWYEYLIAVFFNNYSVKHNRNWVAIPLPNVRVYDLAQVYTPRLFNYIEDLRFKLAREQVSLISSNPDFIIVHKDKLDSRLTIKSLCCTDIEHLSCLYRELSGKCELNDIKGYFGVKSTVRPDRRLQLAHEGSLLKAMYAHLQTRDWIINPQGISYYAASTNLTLADKVGLQTVATHSIVTVHDKPKSAVDDAFRVDSIADCYEMASRVL
;
A
#
# COMPACT_ATOMS: atom_id res chain seq x y z
N MET A 1 6.42 -16.84 -20.87
CA MET A 1 5.12 -16.15 -20.98
C MET A 1 5.31 -14.86 -21.78
N PRO A 2 4.29 -14.33 -22.49
CA PRO A 2 4.44 -13.10 -23.25
C PRO A 2 4.64 -11.89 -22.32
N LEU A 3 5.68 -11.09 -22.57
CA LEU A 3 5.96 -9.86 -21.80
C LEU A 3 4.97 -8.73 -22.13
N THR A 4 4.27 -8.85 -23.25
CA THR A 4 3.38 -7.81 -23.79
C THR A 4 2.17 -8.43 -24.46
N THR A 5 1.05 -7.72 -24.43
CA THR A 5 -0.20 -8.09 -25.12
C THR A 5 -0.56 -6.99 -26.11
N ARG A 6 -0.99 -7.38 -27.32
CA ARG A 6 -1.46 -6.43 -28.33
C ARG A 6 -2.95 -6.15 -28.11
N LEU A 7 -3.29 -4.88 -27.93
CA LEU A 7 -4.66 -4.42 -27.77
C LEU A 7 -5.41 -4.41 -29.12
N PRO A 8 -6.76 -4.42 -29.12
CA PRO A 8 -7.56 -4.29 -30.34
C PRO A 8 -7.25 -3.01 -31.15
N SER A 9 -6.77 -1.97 -30.48
CA SER A 9 -6.30 -0.71 -31.09
C SER A 9 -4.95 -0.83 -31.81
N GLY A 10 -4.30 -1.99 -31.78
CA GLY A 10 -2.97 -2.24 -32.35
C GLY A 10 -1.80 -1.83 -31.45
N HIS A 11 -2.05 -1.14 -30.33
CA HIS A 11 -1.02 -0.76 -29.35
C HIS A 11 -0.59 -1.95 -28.48
N LEU A 12 0.70 -2.03 -28.16
CA LEU A 12 1.21 -2.98 -27.17
C LEU A 12 1.03 -2.45 -25.75
N GLN A 13 0.63 -3.34 -24.85
CA GLN A 13 0.60 -3.13 -23.41
C GLN A 13 1.58 -4.10 -22.74
N VAL A 14 2.37 -3.62 -21.78
CA VAL A 14 3.23 -4.48 -20.96
C VAL A 14 2.36 -5.34 -20.05
N ASN A 15 2.61 -6.65 -20.06
CA ASN A 15 1.93 -7.56 -19.16
C ASN A 15 2.63 -7.56 -17.79
N LYS A 16 2.14 -6.72 -16.88
CA LYS A 16 2.83 -6.28 -15.67
C LYS A 16 3.42 -7.43 -14.84
N LEU A 17 2.59 -8.41 -14.51
CA LEU A 17 2.95 -9.49 -13.61
C LEU A 17 3.88 -10.49 -14.30
N GLU A 18 3.52 -10.92 -15.51
CA GLU A 18 4.29 -11.89 -16.29
C GLU A 18 5.64 -11.32 -16.69
N SER A 19 5.71 -10.02 -17.02
CA SER A 19 6.99 -9.36 -17.27
C SER A 19 7.84 -9.29 -16.00
N PHE A 20 7.24 -8.99 -14.84
CA PHE A 20 7.96 -8.95 -13.58
C PHE A 20 8.56 -10.31 -13.24
N CYS A 21 7.73 -11.36 -13.20
CA CYS A 21 8.14 -12.71 -12.86
C CYS A 21 9.12 -13.32 -13.88
N SER A 22 9.01 -12.97 -15.17
CA SER A 22 9.92 -13.49 -16.20
C SER A 22 11.29 -12.80 -16.19
N LEU A 23 11.37 -11.56 -15.72
CA LEU A 23 12.60 -10.76 -15.73
C LEU A 23 13.34 -10.78 -14.40
N ILE A 24 12.64 -11.09 -13.29
CA ILE A 24 13.28 -11.25 -12.00
C ILE A 24 13.93 -12.64 -11.91
N GLU A 25 15.24 -12.69 -12.17
CA GLU A 25 15.99 -13.96 -12.23
C GLU A 25 16.13 -14.68 -10.88
N ALA A 26 15.74 -14.04 -9.77
CA ALA A 26 15.91 -14.52 -8.40
C ALA A 26 14.66 -14.34 -7.54
N THR A 27 14.60 -15.04 -6.40
CA THR A 27 13.58 -14.87 -5.34
C THR A 27 13.50 -13.48 -4.73
N SER A 28 14.59 -12.73 -4.84
CA SER A 28 14.71 -11.36 -4.38
C SER A 28 15.83 -10.70 -5.18
N PRO A 29 15.73 -9.39 -5.47
CA PRO A 29 16.87 -8.64 -5.99
C PRO A 29 18.11 -8.84 -5.11
N PRO A 30 19.32 -8.87 -5.70
CA PRO A 30 20.56 -8.87 -4.92
C PRO A 30 20.58 -7.72 -3.91
N SER A 31 21.12 -7.95 -2.72
CA SER A 31 21.12 -6.94 -1.64
C SER A 31 21.83 -5.63 -2.01
N SER A 32 22.78 -5.69 -2.95
CA SER A 32 23.53 -4.55 -3.47
C SER A 32 22.82 -3.79 -4.59
N LYS A 33 21.71 -4.30 -5.12
CA LYS A 33 21.07 -3.77 -6.32
C LYS A 33 19.97 -2.78 -5.97
N TYR A 34 20.01 -1.62 -6.62
CA TYR A 34 18.92 -0.65 -6.48
C TYR A 34 17.70 -1.08 -7.30
N PHE A 35 16.48 -0.85 -6.78
CA PHE A 35 15.24 -1.12 -7.50
C PHE A 35 15.13 -0.23 -8.73
N SER A 36 15.58 1.01 -8.63
CA SER A 36 15.67 1.94 -9.77
C SER A 36 16.59 1.45 -10.88
N GLU A 37 17.65 0.69 -10.57
CA GLU A 37 18.51 0.05 -11.57
C GLU A 37 17.85 -1.20 -12.15
N LEU A 38 17.23 -2.03 -11.29
CA LEU A 38 16.48 -3.21 -11.71
C LEU A 38 15.39 -2.86 -12.73
N PHE A 39 14.63 -1.78 -12.49
CA PHE A 39 13.60 -1.34 -13.44
C PHE A 39 14.16 -0.85 -14.76
N ARG A 40 15.36 -0.25 -14.79
CA ARG A 40 16.02 0.14 -16.05
C ARG A 40 16.44 -1.07 -16.86
N GLU A 41 16.90 -2.13 -16.21
CA GLU A 41 17.21 -3.38 -16.90
C GLU A 41 15.96 -4.04 -17.48
N PHE A 42 14.85 -4.04 -16.72
CA PHE A 42 13.57 -4.52 -17.22
C PHE A 42 13.09 -3.71 -18.43
N ASP A 43 13.19 -2.37 -18.36
CA ASP A 43 12.88 -1.47 -19.48
C ASP A 43 13.74 -1.79 -20.71
N HIS A 44 15.04 -2.04 -20.52
CA HIS A 44 15.96 -2.38 -21.60
C HIS A 44 15.57 -3.69 -22.27
N GLU A 45 15.30 -4.74 -21.50
CA GLU A 45 14.94 -6.05 -22.05
C GLU A 45 13.58 -6.04 -22.75
N ILE A 46 12.59 -5.33 -22.20
CA ILE A 46 11.28 -5.16 -22.85
C ILE A 46 11.44 -4.42 -24.18
N ARG A 47 12.19 -3.31 -24.21
CA ARG A 47 12.42 -2.54 -25.44
C ARG A 47 13.25 -3.27 -26.48
N ARG A 48 14.19 -4.12 -26.05
CA ARG A 48 14.97 -4.97 -26.94
C ARG A 48 14.07 -5.91 -27.74
N ARG A 49 13.00 -6.42 -27.12
CA ARG A 49 12.02 -7.32 -27.77
C ARG A 49 10.86 -6.57 -28.43
N HIS A 50 10.50 -5.39 -27.90
CA HIS A 50 9.34 -4.58 -28.32
C HIS A 50 9.69 -3.08 -28.36
N PRO A 51 10.42 -2.61 -29.38
CA PRO A 51 10.90 -1.23 -29.47
C PRO A 51 9.79 -0.17 -29.52
N GLU A 52 8.57 -0.55 -29.90
CA GLU A 52 7.41 0.34 -29.99
C GLU A 52 6.83 0.78 -28.63
N ILE A 53 7.28 0.16 -27.53
CA ILE A 53 6.78 0.47 -26.19
C ILE A 53 7.33 1.82 -25.70
N LYS A 54 6.40 2.76 -25.49
CA LYS A 54 6.69 4.11 -25.00
C LYS A 54 7.11 4.11 -23.52
N GLN A 55 7.97 5.05 -23.13
CA GLN A 55 8.40 5.23 -21.73
C GLN A 55 7.22 5.42 -20.77
N GLY A 56 6.14 6.09 -21.20
CA GLY A 56 4.94 6.26 -20.37
C GLY A 56 4.31 4.94 -19.93
N ALA A 57 4.31 3.92 -20.79
CA ALA A 57 3.80 2.60 -20.45
C ALA A 57 4.71 1.90 -19.42
N LEU A 58 6.04 2.04 -19.57
CA LEU A 58 7.03 1.51 -18.63
C LEU A 58 6.92 2.17 -17.24
N ASN A 59 6.80 3.51 -17.21
CA ASN A 59 6.64 4.25 -15.96
C ASN A 59 5.37 3.85 -15.18
N ASN A 60 4.31 3.46 -15.89
CA ASN A 60 3.08 2.98 -15.27
C ASN A 60 3.29 1.63 -14.59
N VAL A 61 4.02 0.70 -15.23
CA VAL A 61 4.26 -0.63 -14.66
C VAL A 61 5.31 -0.64 -13.54
N HIS A 62 6.18 0.36 -13.47
CA HIS A 62 7.13 0.52 -12.35
C HIS A 62 6.41 0.67 -11.00
N GLY A 63 5.21 1.25 -10.98
CA GLY A 63 4.39 1.32 -9.76
C GLY A 63 4.02 -0.07 -9.26
N ASP A 64 3.43 -0.88 -10.14
CA ASP A 64 3.02 -2.25 -9.80
C ASP A 64 4.23 -3.13 -9.42
N TRP A 65 5.34 -3.04 -10.15
CA TRP A 65 6.54 -3.80 -9.81
C TRP A 65 7.14 -3.42 -8.46
N TYR A 66 7.09 -2.14 -8.11
CA TYR A 66 7.54 -1.66 -6.81
C TYR A 66 6.63 -2.16 -5.68
N GLU A 67 5.32 -2.15 -5.89
CA GLU A 67 4.34 -2.77 -4.98
C GLU A 67 4.60 -4.26 -4.81
N TYR A 68 4.86 -5.01 -5.89
CA TYR A 68 5.17 -6.45 -5.81
C TYR A 68 6.43 -6.73 -4.98
N LEU A 69 7.50 -5.97 -5.20
CA LEU A 69 8.74 -6.09 -4.42
C LEU A 69 8.50 -5.87 -2.93
N ILE A 70 7.77 -4.80 -2.59
CA ILE A 70 7.45 -4.46 -1.20
C ILE A 70 6.53 -5.51 -0.57
N ALA A 71 5.50 -5.95 -1.29
CA ALA A 71 4.54 -6.94 -0.81
C ALA A 71 5.24 -8.26 -0.45
N VAL A 72 6.04 -8.78 -1.38
CA VAL A 72 6.78 -10.04 -1.17
C VAL A 72 7.74 -9.89 0.00
N PHE A 73 8.45 -8.76 0.07
CA PHE A 73 9.38 -8.51 1.15
C PHE A 73 8.68 -8.48 2.51
N PHE A 74 7.60 -7.71 2.67
CA PHE A 74 6.86 -7.61 3.93
C PHE A 74 6.33 -8.96 4.40
N ASN A 75 5.74 -9.72 3.48
CA ASN A 75 5.24 -11.07 3.79
C ASN A 75 6.37 -11.97 4.30
N ASN A 76 7.47 -12.06 3.54
CA ASN A 76 8.60 -12.92 3.91
C ASN A 76 9.30 -12.43 5.19
N TYR A 77 9.39 -11.13 5.42
CA TYR A 77 9.93 -10.55 6.66
C TYR A 77 9.06 -10.93 7.86
N SER A 78 7.75 -10.79 7.75
CA SER A 78 6.80 -11.12 8.82
C SER A 78 6.92 -12.59 9.22
N VAL A 79 6.94 -13.50 8.24
CA VAL A 79 7.11 -14.94 8.47
C VAL A 79 8.47 -15.26 9.08
N LYS A 80 9.57 -14.78 8.47
CA LYS A 80 10.94 -15.09 8.89
C LYS A 80 11.25 -14.61 10.31
N HIS A 81 10.72 -13.46 10.70
CA HIS A 81 10.95 -12.87 12.02
C HIS A 81 9.79 -13.12 13.01
N ASN A 82 8.84 -14.00 12.67
CA ASN A 82 7.65 -14.32 13.45
C ASN A 82 6.94 -13.06 14.00
N ARG A 83 6.83 -12.03 13.17
CA ARG A 83 6.12 -10.79 13.56
C ARG A 83 4.65 -11.10 13.77
N ASN A 84 3.99 -10.33 14.63
CA ASN A 84 2.54 -10.43 14.83
C ASN A 84 1.76 -9.62 13.78
N TRP A 85 2.46 -8.72 13.09
CA TRP A 85 1.89 -7.85 12.08
C TRP A 85 2.39 -8.22 10.69
N VAL A 86 1.52 -8.07 9.70
CA VAL A 86 1.83 -8.27 8.29
C VAL A 86 1.21 -7.15 7.47
N ALA A 87 1.95 -6.66 6.48
CA ALA A 87 1.43 -5.70 5.50
C ALA A 87 0.89 -6.47 4.29
N ILE A 88 -0.38 -6.23 3.95
CA ILE A 88 -1.09 -6.91 2.88
C ILE A 88 -1.44 -5.87 1.80
N PRO A 89 -1.16 -6.15 0.52
CA PRO A 89 -1.54 -5.25 -0.56
C PRO A 89 -3.06 -5.14 -0.66
N LEU A 90 -3.56 -3.93 -0.86
CA LEU A 90 -4.96 -3.67 -1.13
C LEU A 90 -5.17 -3.33 -2.60
N PRO A 91 -6.26 -3.77 -3.23
CA PRO A 91 -6.59 -3.35 -4.57
C PRO A 91 -7.19 -1.94 -4.55
N ASN A 92 -7.44 -1.39 -5.73
CA ASN A 92 -8.19 -0.14 -5.86
C ASN A 92 -9.57 -0.22 -5.18
N VAL A 93 -10.04 0.90 -4.61
CA VAL A 93 -11.33 1.01 -3.93
C VAL A 93 -12.53 0.53 -4.78
N ARG A 94 -12.44 0.65 -6.12
CA ARG A 94 -13.47 0.12 -7.05
C ARG A 94 -13.60 -1.40 -7.05
N VAL A 95 -12.54 -2.11 -6.66
CA VAL A 95 -12.49 -3.58 -6.57
C VAL A 95 -12.87 -4.04 -5.18
N TYR A 96 -12.42 -3.34 -4.15
CA TYR A 96 -12.68 -3.67 -2.76
C TYR A 96 -12.69 -2.40 -1.92
N ASP A 97 -13.73 -2.17 -1.14
CA ASP A 97 -13.75 -1.04 -0.21
C ASP A 97 -13.07 -1.45 1.08
N LEU A 98 -12.01 -0.73 1.48
CA LEU A 98 -11.29 -0.98 2.73
C LEU A 98 -12.23 -1.06 3.95
N ALA A 99 -13.35 -0.34 3.96
CA ALA A 99 -14.33 -0.44 5.05
C ALA A 99 -14.80 -1.88 5.30
N GLN A 100 -14.82 -2.74 4.27
CA GLN A 100 -15.26 -4.13 4.33
C GLN A 100 -14.35 -5.03 5.19
N VAL A 101 -13.12 -4.61 5.53
CA VAL A 101 -12.26 -5.39 6.44
C VAL A 101 -12.80 -5.40 7.87
N TYR A 102 -13.55 -4.35 8.24
CA TYR A 102 -14.05 -4.19 9.60
C TYR A 102 -15.19 -5.14 9.90
N THR A 103 -15.38 -5.48 11.18
CA THR A 103 -16.55 -6.25 11.63
C THR A 103 -17.85 -5.57 11.21
N PRO A 104 -18.97 -6.32 11.02
CA PRO A 104 -20.23 -5.76 10.55
C PRO A 104 -20.70 -4.54 11.33
N ARG A 105 -20.44 -4.54 12.65
CA ARG A 105 -20.77 -3.44 13.55
C ARG A 105 -20.03 -2.14 13.20
N LEU A 106 -18.71 -2.20 13.04
CA LEU A 106 -17.89 -1.04 12.69
C LEU A 106 -18.13 -0.59 11.25
N PHE A 107 -18.30 -1.54 10.32
CA PHE A 107 -18.69 -1.25 8.95
C PHE A 107 -20.01 -0.46 8.88
N ASN A 108 -21.01 -0.86 9.68
CA ASN A 108 -22.29 -0.15 9.73
C ASN A 108 -22.17 1.30 10.23
N TYR A 109 -21.18 1.64 11.07
CA TYR A 109 -20.94 3.03 11.45
C TYR A 109 -20.42 3.87 10.28
N ILE A 110 -19.57 3.29 9.43
CA ILE A 110 -19.09 3.96 8.21
C ILE A 110 -20.24 4.17 7.23
N GLU A 111 -21.08 3.15 7.02
CA GLU A 111 -22.23 3.25 6.12
C GLU A 111 -23.27 4.25 6.64
N ASP A 112 -23.54 4.26 7.95
CA ASP A 112 -24.40 5.27 8.58
C ASP A 112 -23.87 6.70 8.38
N LEU A 113 -22.55 6.91 8.50
CA LEU A 113 -21.93 8.19 8.20
C LEU A 113 -22.07 8.57 6.73
N ARG A 114 -21.76 7.66 5.80
CA ARG A 114 -21.90 7.89 4.34
C ARG A 114 -23.33 8.25 3.97
N PHE A 115 -24.30 7.53 4.52
CA PHE A 115 -25.72 7.78 4.30
C PHE A 115 -26.13 9.18 4.79
N LYS A 116 -25.72 9.55 6.01
CA LYS A 116 -26.02 10.87 6.59
C LYS A 116 -25.39 12.00 5.78
N LEU A 117 -24.14 11.87 5.37
CA LEU A 117 -23.45 12.87 4.54
C LEU A 117 -24.14 13.03 3.18
N ALA A 118 -24.52 11.92 2.54
CA ALA A 118 -25.19 11.95 1.24
C ALA A 118 -26.53 12.71 1.28
N ARG A 119 -27.28 12.60 2.39
CA ARG A 119 -28.52 13.37 2.60
C ARG A 119 -28.28 14.88 2.66
N GLU A 120 -27.12 15.28 3.14
CA GLU A 120 -26.67 16.68 3.18
C GLU A 120 -25.88 17.09 1.93
N GLN A 121 -25.93 16.29 0.85
CA GLN A 121 -25.18 16.51 -0.40
C GLN A 121 -23.65 16.56 -0.21
N VAL A 122 -23.14 15.97 0.87
CA VAL A 122 -21.71 15.82 1.12
C VAL A 122 -21.30 14.39 0.79
N SER A 123 -20.20 14.22 0.05
CA SER A 123 -19.68 12.90 -0.31
C SER A 123 -18.45 12.54 0.53
N LEU A 124 -18.44 11.35 1.13
CA LEU A 124 -17.26 10.77 1.74
C LEU A 124 -16.54 9.88 0.72
N ILE A 125 -15.63 10.50 -0.05
CA ILE A 125 -14.82 9.79 -1.04
C ILE A 125 -13.56 9.26 -0.36
N SER A 126 -13.49 7.95 -0.14
CA SER A 126 -12.30 7.27 0.38
C SER A 126 -11.49 6.59 -0.72
N SER A 127 -10.17 6.56 -0.57
CA SER A 127 -9.26 5.69 -1.31
C SER A 127 -8.79 4.54 -0.41
N ASN A 128 -8.36 3.46 -1.04
CA ASN A 128 -7.59 2.45 -0.35
C ASN A 128 -6.11 2.87 -0.39
N PRO A 129 -5.39 2.79 0.74
CA PRO A 129 -3.93 2.83 0.72
C PRO A 129 -3.40 1.61 -0.02
N ASP A 130 -2.13 1.65 -0.42
CA ASP A 130 -1.54 0.55 -1.19
C ASP A 130 -1.40 -0.72 -0.31
N PHE A 131 -1.20 -0.56 1.01
CA PHE A 131 -1.18 -1.67 1.98
C PHE A 131 -1.93 -1.37 3.27
N ILE A 132 -2.45 -2.44 3.88
CA ILE A 132 -2.94 -2.48 5.26
C ILE A 132 -2.01 -3.31 6.13
N ILE A 133 -1.72 -2.85 7.35
CA ILE A 133 -0.93 -3.58 8.35
C ILE A 133 -1.89 -4.15 9.40
N VAL A 134 -2.05 -5.47 9.40
CA VAL A 134 -3.01 -6.17 10.26
C VAL A 134 -2.35 -7.24 11.12
N HIS A 135 -3.04 -7.63 12.19
CA HIS A 135 -2.62 -8.75 13.01
C HIS A 135 -2.72 -10.06 12.21
N LYS A 136 -1.66 -10.87 12.23
CA LYS A 136 -1.54 -12.10 11.42
C LYS A 136 -2.64 -13.13 11.69
N ASP A 137 -3.21 -13.12 12.90
CA ASP A 137 -4.27 -14.06 13.30
C ASP A 137 -5.61 -13.80 12.59
N LYS A 138 -5.71 -12.71 11.81
CA LYS A 138 -6.87 -12.42 10.94
C LYS A 138 -6.77 -13.08 9.57
N LEU A 139 -5.61 -13.63 9.24
CA LEU A 139 -5.41 -14.41 8.04
C LEU A 139 -5.56 -15.89 8.36
N ASP A 140 -6.31 -16.58 7.50
CA ASP A 140 -6.44 -18.03 7.58
C ASP A 140 -5.21 -18.69 6.94
N SER A 141 -4.67 -18.05 5.89
CA SER A 141 -3.52 -18.53 5.14
C SER A 141 -2.19 -17.93 5.63
N ARG A 142 -1.18 -18.79 5.80
CA ARG A 142 0.22 -18.36 5.95
C ARG A 142 0.96 -18.58 4.64
N LEU A 143 1.32 -17.50 3.97
CA LEU A 143 2.07 -17.57 2.71
C LEU A 143 3.57 -17.41 2.98
N THR A 144 4.38 -18.34 2.52
CA THR A 144 5.85 -18.15 2.45
C THR A 144 6.25 -18.21 0.99
N ILE A 145 6.71 -17.08 0.45
CA ILE A 145 7.06 -16.98 -0.96
C ILE A 145 8.51 -17.44 -1.12
N LYS A 146 8.67 -18.66 -1.62
CA LYS A 146 9.99 -19.28 -1.87
C LYS A 146 10.54 -19.02 -3.26
N SER A 147 9.71 -18.55 -4.20
CA SER A 147 10.07 -18.20 -5.58
C SER A 147 9.15 -17.10 -6.07
N LEU A 148 9.68 -16.05 -6.71
CA LEU A 148 8.85 -15.01 -7.33
C LEU A 148 8.20 -15.55 -8.60
N CYS A 149 7.03 -16.19 -8.44
CA CYS A 149 6.21 -16.63 -9.56
C CYS A 149 4.86 -15.88 -9.57
N CYS A 150 4.19 -15.88 -10.72
CA CYS A 150 2.93 -15.15 -10.90
C CYS A 150 1.87 -15.59 -9.87
N THR A 151 1.77 -16.89 -9.60
CA THR A 151 0.78 -17.45 -8.68
C THR A 151 0.97 -16.97 -7.25
N ASP A 152 2.22 -16.84 -6.78
CA ASP A 152 2.50 -16.39 -5.41
C ASP A 152 2.16 -14.91 -5.24
N ILE A 153 2.48 -14.08 -6.24
CA ILE A 153 2.15 -12.65 -6.23
C ILE A 153 0.64 -12.42 -6.38
N GLU A 154 -0.05 -13.19 -7.21
CA GLU A 154 -1.52 -13.16 -7.33
C GLU A 154 -2.19 -13.55 -6.02
N HIS A 155 -1.70 -14.62 -5.38
CA HIS A 155 -2.23 -15.06 -4.09
C HIS A 155 -2.02 -13.96 -3.04
N LEU A 156 -0.82 -13.39 -2.95
CA LEU A 156 -0.52 -12.27 -2.06
C LEU A 156 -1.43 -11.07 -2.32
N SER A 157 -1.68 -10.75 -3.60
CA SER A 157 -2.56 -9.67 -4.04
C SER A 157 -4.04 -9.93 -3.74
N CYS A 158 -4.41 -11.16 -3.36
CA CYS A 158 -5.78 -11.55 -3.01
C CYS A 158 -5.98 -11.79 -1.50
N LEU A 159 -4.91 -11.78 -0.69
CA LEU A 159 -5.02 -12.03 0.76
C LEU A 159 -5.96 -11.07 1.49
N TYR A 160 -6.13 -9.85 0.97
CA TYR A 160 -7.08 -8.87 1.53
C TYR A 160 -8.51 -9.43 1.66
N ARG A 161 -8.89 -10.39 0.80
CA ARG A 161 -10.23 -11.01 0.82
C ARG A 161 -10.49 -11.75 2.11
N GLU A 162 -9.46 -12.36 2.70
CA GLU A 162 -9.56 -13.10 3.97
C GLU A 162 -9.89 -12.19 5.15
N LEU A 163 -9.63 -10.88 5.05
CA LEU A 163 -9.86 -9.92 6.13
C LEU A 163 -11.33 -9.47 6.26
N SER A 164 -12.16 -9.77 5.26
CA SER A 164 -13.50 -9.21 5.14
C SER A 164 -14.37 -9.55 6.36
N GLY A 165 -14.85 -8.53 7.06
CA GLY A 165 -15.70 -8.71 8.24
C GLY A 165 -14.97 -9.14 9.52
N LYS A 166 -13.62 -9.19 9.53
CA LYS A 166 -12.86 -9.84 10.63
C LYS A 166 -12.11 -8.88 11.55
N CYS A 167 -11.87 -7.63 11.14
CA CYS A 167 -11.00 -6.70 11.86
C CYS A 167 -11.79 -5.81 12.83
N GLU A 168 -11.42 -5.82 14.10
CA GLU A 168 -11.74 -4.76 15.05
C GLU A 168 -10.74 -3.60 14.90
N LEU A 169 -10.99 -2.47 15.58
CA LEU A 169 -10.15 -1.27 15.50
C LEU A 169 -8.67 -1.51 15.82
N ASN A 170 -8.37 -2.36 16.81
CA ASN A 170 -7.01 -2.64 17.25
C ASN A 170 -6.35 -3.79 16.47
N ASP A 171 -7.08 -4.44 15.56
CA ASP A 171 -6.51 -5.46 14.68
C ASP A 171 -5.76 -4.85 13.48
N ILE A 172 -5.86 -3.53 13.31
CA ILE A 172 -5.19 -2.75 12.27
C ILE A 172 -4.18 -1.82 12.96
N LYS A 173 -2.90 -2.05 12.73
CA LYS A 173 -1.81 -1.20 13.27
C LYS A 173 -1.63 0.07 12.44
N GLY A 174 -1.94 0.00 11.15
CA GLY A 174 -1.78 1.13 10.27
C GLY A 174 -1.86 0.78 8.79
N TYR A 175 -1.41 1.72 7.98
CA TYR A 175 -1.49 1.68 6.53
C TYR A 175 -0.20 2.18 5.90
N PHE A 176 0.01 1.82 4.64
CA PHE A 176 1.22 2.14 3.92
C PHE A 176 0.89 2.61 2.49
N GLY A 177 1.35 3.79 2.12
CA GLY A 177 1.28 4.31 0.76
C GLY A 177 2.65 4.26 0.09
N VAL A 178 2.76 3.56 -1.04
CA VAL A 178 4.01 3.45 -1.82
C VAL A 178 3.87 4.18 -3.14
N LYS A 179 4.90 4.94 -3.51
CA LYS A 179 4.98 5.56 -4.82
C LYS A 179 6.40 5.45 -5.33
N SER A 180 6.58 5.01 -6.58
CA SER A 180 7.92 4.94 -7.18
C SER A 180 8.66 6.27 -7.14
N THR A 181 7.95 7.40 -7.23
CA THR A 181 8.50 8.75 -7.05
C THR A 181 7.47 9.65 -6.35
N VAL A 182 7.94 10.59 -5.52
CA VAL A 182 7.11 11.57 -4.81
C VAL A 182 7.10 12.90 -5.57
N ARG A 183 6.14 13.06 -6.49
CA ARG A 183 5.85 14.35 -7.14
C ARG A 183 4.91 15.19 -6.26
N PRO A 184 4.81 16.52 -6.46
CA PRO A 184 3.95 17.37 -5.63
C PRO A 184 2.50 16.88 -5.50
N ASP A 185 1.90 16.42 -6.61
CA ASP A 185 0.57 15.81 -6.65
C ASP A 185 0.46 14.54 -5.80
N ARG A 186 1.45 13.64 -5.91
CA ARG A 186 1.51 12.39 -5.13
C ARG A 186 1.75 12.65 -3.65
N ARG A 187 2.51 13.70 -3.30
CA ARG A 187 2.74 14.11 -1.92
C ARG A 187 1.44 14.55 -1.24
N LEU A 188 0.65 15.35 -1.94
CA LEU A 188 -0.67 15.78 -1.48
C LEU A 188 -1.62 14.59 -1.33
N GLN A 189 -1.61 13.66 -2.28
CA GLN A 189 -2.43 12.45 -2.22
C GLN A 189 -2.15 11.62 -0.95
N LEU A 190 -0.87 11.35 -0.64
CA LEU A 190 -0.47 10.58 0.55
C LEU A 190 -0.89 11.28 1.86
N ALA A 191 -0.68 12.60 1.95
CA ALA A 191 -1.07 13.37 3.13
C ALA A 191 -2.59 13.44 3.31
N HIS A 192 -3.34 13.60 2.21
CA HIS A 192 -4.80 13.58 2.25
C HIS A 192 -5.34 12.21 2.68
N GLU A 193 -4.82 11.13 2.10
CA GLU A 193 -5.22 9.76 2.44
C GLU A 193 -4.94 9.43 3.91
N GLY A 194 -3.73 9.72 4.41
CA GLY A 194 -3.38 9.51 5.82
C GLY A 194 -4.26 10.31 6.78
N SER A 195 -4.58 11.56 6.44
CA SER A 195 -5.49 12.40 7.22
C SER A 195 -6.91 11.83 7.27
N LEU A 196 -7.41 11.36 6.13
CA LEU A 196 -8.76 10.79 6.03
C LEU A 196 -8.86 9.47 6.79
N LEU A 197 -7.88 8.56 6.67
CA LEU A 197 -7.86 7.30 7.40
C LEU A 197 -7.86 7.52 8.91
N LYS A 198 -7.06 8.48 9.40
CA LYS A 198 -7.02 8.84 10.82
C LYS A 198 -8.32 9.49 11.30
N ALA A 199 -8.97 10.30 10.47
CA ALA A 199 -10.29 10.85 10.77
C ALA A 199 -11.36 9.75 10.84
N MET A 200 -11.33 8.78 9.91
CA MET A 200 -12.22 7.62 9.93
C MET A 200 -12.00 6.76 11.18
N TYR A 201 -10.75 6.56 11.58
CA TYR A 201 -10.42 5.87 12.82
C TYR A 201 -10.97 6.60 14.06
N ALA A 202 -10.77 7.92 14.14
CA ALA A 202 -11.30 8.74 15.23
C ALA A 202 -12.85 8.71 15.27
N HIS A 203 -13.50 8.70 14.11
CA HIS A 203 -14.95 8.54 14.00
C HIS A 203 -15.40 7.19 14.59
N LEU A 204 -14.79 6.08 14.18
CA LEU A 204 -15.10 4.75 14.69
C LEU A 204 -14.84 4.63 16.20
N GLN A 205 -13.68 5.11 16.66
CA GLN A 205 -13.34 5.17 18.09
C GLN A 205 -14.42 5.89 18.90
N THR A 206 -14.88 7.05 18.42
CA THR A 206 -15.91 7.85 19.09
C THR A 206 -17.23 7.11 19.14
N ARG A 207 -17.65 6.49 18.03
CA ARG A 207 -18.91 5.75 17.93
C ARG A 207 -18.95 4.53 18.82
N ASP A 208 -17.80 3.89 19.01
CA ASP A 208 -17.66 2.67 19.79
C ASP A 208 -17.20 2.91 21.24
N TRP A 209 -17.08 4.18 21.64
CA TRP A 209 -16.67 4.60 22.98
C TRP A 209 -15.37 3.91 23.46
N ILE A 210 -14.38 3.75 22.58
CA ILE A 210 -13.11 3.12 22.94
C ILE A 210 -12.21 4.13 23.65
N ILE A 211 -12.02 3.90 24.95
CA ILE A 211 -11.12 4.69 25.80
C ILE A 211 -9.69 4.19 25.58
N ASN A 212 -8.79 5.10 25.19
CA ASN A 212 -7.36 4.83 24.94
C ASN A 212 -7.09 3.72 23.91
N PRO A 213 -7.55 3.85 22.65
CA PRO A 213 -7.21 2.87 21.63
C PRO A 213 -5.72 2.95 21.26
N GLN A 214 -5.20 1.91 20.60
CA GLN A 214 -3.82 1.88 20.13
C GLN A 214 -3.51 2.99 19.12
N GLY A 215 -4.53 3.43 18.36
CA GLY A 215 -4.37 4.33 17.23
C GLY A 215 -3.91 3.60 15.97
N ILE A 216 -3.94 4.31 14.85
CA ILE A 216 -3.37 3.86 13.58
C ILE A 216 -2.23 4.77 13.15
N SER A 217 -1.23 4.16 12.53
CA SER A 217 -0.20 4.90 11.80
C SER A 217 -0.46 4.87 10.29
N TYR A 218 -0.04 5.90 9.58
CA TYR A 218 0.00 5.95 8.12
C TYR A 218 1.43 6.30 7.71
N TYR A 219 2.04 5.42 6.92
CA TYR A 219 3.41 5.56 6.47
C TYR A 219 3.49 5.73 4.96
N ALA A 220 4.59 6.30 4.49
CA ALA A 220 4.87 6.43 3.06
C ALA A 220 6.23 5.80 2.68
N ALA A 221 6.35 5.27 1.46
CA ALA A 221 7.67 4.95 0.89
C ALA A 221 7.83 5.32 -0.58
N SER A 222 9.07 5.63 -0.96
CA SER A 222 9.46 5.88 -2.35
C SER A 222 10.93 5.55 -2.59
N THR A 223 11.29 5.20 -3.82
CA THR A 223 12.71 4.96 -4.17
C THR A 223 13.55 6.24 -4.06
N ASN A 224 12.91 7.39 -4.26
CA ASN A 224 13.54 8.69 -4.10
C ASN A 224 12.69 9.59 -3.20
N LEU A 225 13.29 10.04 -2.10
CA LEU A 225 12.61 10.87 -1.11
C LEU A 225 13.62 11.83 -0.46
N THR A 226 13.36 13.13 -0.58
CA THR A 226 14.20 14.18 0.00
C THR A 226 13.74 14.55 1.42
N LEU A 227 14.57 15.31 2.15
CA LEU A 227 14.14 15.84 3.45
C LEU A 227 12.92 16.77 3.33
N ALA A 228 12.83 17.55 2.25
CA ALA A 228 11.68 18.42 1.99
C ALA A 228 10.40 17.60 1.72
N ASP A 229 10.51 16.45 1.06
CA ASP A 229 9.39 15.52 0.90
C ASP A 229 8.91 14.99 2.26
N LYS A 230 9.84 14.54 3.11
CA LYS A 230 9.57 14.08 4.49
C LYS A 230 8.78 15.12 5.28
N VAL A 231 9.29 16.35 5.33
CA VAL A 231 8.65 17.45 6.06
C VAL A 231 7.25 17.75 5.50
N GLY A 232 7.09 17.75 4.17
CA GLY A 232 5.78 17.99 3.55
C GLY A 232 4.76 16.89 3.82
N LEU A 233 5.19 15.63 3.90
CA LEU A 233 4.33 14.48 4.22
C LEU A 233 3.93 14.48 5.70
N GLN A 234 4.82 14.91 6.60
CA GLN A 234 4.58 15.01 8.04
C GLN A 234 3.76 16.25 8.44
N THR A 235 2.99 16.81 7.52
CA THR A 235 2.00 17.86 7.85
C THR A 235 0.96 17.35 8.85
N VAL A 236 0.24 18.25 9.51
CA VAL A 236 -0.79 17.88 10.49
C VAL A 236 -1.96 17.15 9.83
N ALA A 237 -2.49 16.12 10.51
CA ALA A 237 -3.74 15.49 10.11
C ALA A 237 -4.90 16.45 10.40
N THR A 238 -5.70 16.79 9.38
CA THR A 238 -6.66 17.89 9.45
C THR A 238 -7.64 17.81 10.63
N HIS A 239 -8.12 16.61 10.97
CA HIS A 239 -9.03 16.43 12.11
C HIS A 239 -8.39 16.75 13.47
N SER A 240 -7.07 16.64 13.60
CA SER A 240 -6.36 16.93 14.87
C SER A 240 -6.20 18.43 15.14
N ILE A 241 -6.40 19.29 14.14
CA ILE A 241 -6.35 20.75 14.31
C ILE A 241 -7.51 21.24 15.19
N VAL A 242 -8.67 20.58 15.08
CA VAL A 242 -9.92 21.01 15.74
C VAL A 242 -10.16 20.33 17.09
N THR A 243 -9.27 19.44 17.53
CA THR A 243 -9.42 18.66 18.77
C THR A 243 -8.26 18.94 19.73
N VAL A 244 -8.53 19.75 20.75
CA VAL A 244 -7.50 20.22 21.72
C VAL A 244 -7.13 19.14 22.75
N HIS A 245 -8.03 18.20 23.03
CA HIS A 245 -7.83 17.19 24.07
C HIS A 245 -6.89 16.05 23.63
N ASP A 246 -6.68 15.90 22.32
CA ASP A 246 -5.80 14.88 21.75
C ASP A 246 -4.43 15.45 21.40
N LYS A 247 -3.42 14.60 21.44
CA LYS A 247 -2.10 14.97 20.92
C LYS A 247 -2.20 15.23 19.41
N PRO A 248 -1.58 16.31 18.88
CA PRO A 248 -1.51 16.55 17.45
C PRO A 248 -0.95 15.32 16.73
N LYS A 249 -1.58 14.95 15.61
CA LYS A 249 -1.16 13.80 14.79
C LYS A 249 -0.66 14.31 13.45
N SER A 250 0.44 13.76 12.96
CA SER A 250 0.85 13.96 11.56
C SER A 250 -0.13 13.25 10.63
N ALA A 251 -0.26 13.68 9.38
CA ALA A 251 -0.99 13.00 8.33
C ALA A 251 -0.27 11.69 7.97
N VAL A 252 1.02 11.80 7.65
CA VAL A 252 1.96 10.69 7.49
C VAL A 252 2.89 10.68 8.71
N ASP A 253 2.93 9.58 9.46
CA ASP A 253 3.75 9.48 10.68
C ASP A 253 5.23 9.36 10.35
N ASP A 254 5.57 8.57 9.32
CA ASP A 254 6.93 8.48 8.81
C ASP A 254 6.98 8.17 7.32
N ALA A 255 8.07 8.59 6.68
CA ALA A 255 8.31 8.40 5.26
C ALA A 255 9.70 7.80 5.02
N PHE A 256 9.73 6.69 4.27
CA PHE A 256 10.93 5.89 4.03
C PHE A 256 11.42 6.07 2.59
N ARG A 257 12.73 6.25 2.43
CA ARG A 257 13.38 6.05 1.14
C ARG A 257 13.69 4.57 1.01
N VAL A 258 13.12 3.90 0.01
CA VAL A 258 13.25 2.46 -0.19
C VAL A 258 13.61 2.18 -1.64
N ASP A 259 14.91 2.04 -1.92
CA ASP A 259 15.43 1.71 -3.25
C ASP A 259 16.25 0.42 -3.22
N SER A 260 16.29 -0.30 -2.11
CA SER A 260 17.05 -1.54 -1.97
C SER A 260 16.43 -2.48 -0.95
N ILE A 261 16.90 -3.73 -0.93
CA ILE A 261 16.50 -4.72 0.08
C ILE A 261 16.92 -4.29 1.49
N ALA A 262 18.08 -3.63 1.64
CA ALA A 262 18.51 -3.10 2.93
C ALA A 262 17.52 -2.05 3.48
N ASP A 263 17.05 -1.16 2.61
CA ASP A 263 16.03 -0.17 2.99
C ASP A 263 14.70 -0.83 3.36
N CYS A 264 14.31 -1.90 2.65
CA CYS A 264 13.14 -2.69 3.00
C CYS A 264 13.27 -3.30 4.41
N TYR A 265 14.45 -3.80 4.77
CA TYR A 265 14.73 -4.32 6.13
C TYR A 265 14.58 -3.23 7.19
N GLU A 266 15.15 -2.05 6.97
CA GLU A 266 15.02 -0.91 7.90
C GLU A 266 13.55 -0.54 8.08
N MET A 267 12.83 -0.34 6.97
CA MET A 267 11.41 -0.02 6.96
C MET A 267 10.59 -1.08 7.71
N ALA A 268 10.71 -2.35 7.36
CA ALA A 268 9.93 -3.42 7.97
C ALA A 268 10.23 -3.59 9.47
N SER A 269 11.47 -3.37 9.90
CA SER A 269 11.84 -3.44 11.32
C SER A 269 11.15 -2.39 12.20
N ARG A 270 10.77 -1.24 11.60
CA ARG A 270 10.11 -0.12 12.28
C ARG A 270 8.59 -0.22 12.20
N VAL A 271 8.08 -0.78 11.10
CA VAL A 271 6.65 -0.77 10.77
C VAL A 271 5.93 -2.05 11.25
N LEU A 272 6.58 -3.21 11.26
CA LEU A 272 5.99 -4.51 11.66
C LEU A 272 6.35 -4.96 13.08
#